data_AF-A0A6P0CIS2-F1
#
_entry.id   AF-A0A6P0CIS2-F1
#
_cell.length_a   1.000
_cell.length_b   1.000
_cell.length_c   1.000
_cell.angle_alpha   90.00
_cell.angle_beta   90.00
_cell.angle_gamma   90.00
#
_symmetry.space_group_name_H-M   'P 1'
#
loop_
_entity.id
_entity.type
_entity.pdbx_description
1 polymer ?
#
loop_
_entity_poly.entity_id
_entity_poly.type
_entity_poly.pdbx_seq_one_letter_code
_entity_poly.pdbx_strand_id
1 'polypeptide(L)'
;MKTFITDREVLSERKGREAELLPLVSCFVFTTNHLPTWLEPGERRYFIVQTDHDGFSSGPKAAEFGNLVAEVYDALDKPGEVASLYNALINRQISEYFNPTSLNTELHGTAVMKQLLGTSGETVLDQLEEYLFSQARAVITQAKVKNYVVKELRQNGNRTRHMMQELGWTQHGPVTV
;
A
#
# COMPACT_ATOMS: atom_id res chain seq x y z
N MET A 1 -0.40 16.70 2.12
CA MET A 1 -0.83 15.33 1.76
C MET A 1 -0.82 14.38 2.95
N LYS A 2 0.32 14.20 3.66
CA LYS A 2 0.39 13.35 4.86
C LYS A 2 -0.74 13.61 5.86
N THR A 3 -0.95 14.86 6.25
CA THR A 3 -2.06 15.35 7.08
C THR A 3 -3.43 14.84 6.60
N PHE A 4 -3.69 14.89 5.29
CA PHE A 4 -4.97 14.45 4.73
C PHE A 4 -5.15 12.92 4.67
N ILE A 5 -4.08 12.16 4.89
CA ILE A 5 -4.07 10.69 4.90
C ILE A 5 -4.07 10.16 6.34
N THR A 6 -3.47 10.90 7.28
CA THR A 6 -3.23 10.42 8.65
C THR A 6 -4.10 11.05 9.71
N ASP A 7 -4.61 12.26 9.49
CA ASP A 7 -5.29 13.01 10.54
C ASP A 7 -6.77 12.61 10.60
N ARG A 8 -7.35 12.67 11.80
CA ARG A 8 -8.76 12.27 12.02
C ARG A 8 -9.73 13.38 11.65
N GLU A 9 -9.27 14.62 11.64
CA GLU A 9 -10.10 15.81 11.48
C GLU A 9 -9.39 16.83 10.60
N VAL A 10 -10.19 17.68 9.94
CA VAL A 10 -9.71 18.77 9.10
C VAL A 10 -10.49 20.05 9.42
N LEU A 11 -9.80 21.18 9.43
CA LEU A 11 -10.44 22.48 9.53
C LEU A 11 -11.09 22.82 8.18
N SER A 12 -12.41 22.94 8.18
CA SER A 12 -13.21 23.33 7.01
C SER A 12 -13.56 24.81 7.11
N GLU A 13 -13.03 25.60 6.18
CA GLU A 13 -13.40 27.01 6.02
C GLU A 13 -14.39 27.16 4.86
N ARG A 14 -15.55 27.78 5.13
CA ARG A 14 -16.55 28.10 4.11
C ARG A 14 -16.84 29.58 4.13
N LYS A 15 -16.96 30.18 2.94
CA LYS A 15 -17.24 31.61 2.80
C LYS A 15 -18.52 31.98 3.58
N GLY A 16 -18.40 32.89 4.54
CA GLY A 16 -19.51 33.36 5.37
C GLY A 16 -19.89 32.47 6.55
N ARG A 17 -19.04 31.51 6.94
CA ARG A 17 -19.20 30.69 8.14
C ARG A 17 -17.89 30.66 8.94
N GLU A 18 -18.00 30.48 10.26
CA GLU A 18 -16.83 30.20 11.09
C GLU A 18 -16.20 28.86 10.71
N ALA A 19 -14.89 28.78 10.89
CA ALA A 19 -14.15 27.55 10.62
C ALA A 19 -14.61 26.44 11.58
N GLU A 20 -14.89 25.27 11.04
CA GLU A 20 -15.35 24.11 11.80
C GLU A 20 -14.39 22.93 11.64
N LEU A 21 -14.16 22.18 12.72
CA LEU A 21 -13.44 20.90 12.67
C LEU A 21 -14.42 19.81 12.22
N LEU A 22 -14.10 19.14 11.11
CA LEU A 22 -14.90 18.05 10.56
C LEU A 22 -14.12 16.73 10.55
N PRO A 23 -14.78 15.58 10.73
CA PRO A 23 -14.16 14.28 10.51
C PRO A 23 -13.58 14.19 9.11
N LEU A 24 -12.29 13.86 9.02
CA LEU A 24 -11.61 13.67 7.75
C LEU A 24 -11.84 12.24 7.27
N VAL A 25 -12.70 12.09 6.27
CA VAL A 25 -12.90 10.82 5.54
C VAL A 25 -12.43 11.06 4.12
N SER A 26 -11.21 10.63 3.81
CA SER A 26 -10.58 10.82 2.51
C SER A 26 -10.32 9.47 1.82
N CYS A 27 -10.59 9.42 0.53
CA CYS A 27 -10.14 8.35 -0.36
C CYS A 27 -9.35 9.00 -1.49
N PHE A 28 -8.11 8.54 -1.70
CA PHE A 28 -7.26 9.04 -2.76
C PHE A 28 -7.13 7.97 -3.84
N VAL A 29 -7.40 8.36 -5.08
CA VAL A 29 -7.13 7.55 -6.25
C VAL A 29 -5.93 8.17 -6.96
N PHE A 30 -4.84 7.43 -7.01
CA PHE A 30 -3.64 7.80 -7.76
C PHE A 30 -3.51 6.88 -8.97
N THR A 31 -3.16 7.45 -10.11
CA THR A 31 -2.82 6.70 -11.32
C THR A 31 -1.35 6.90 -11.62
N THR A 32 -0.66 5.84 -12.04
CA THR A 32 0.76 5.86 -12.40
C THR A 32 1.02 4.83 -13.49
N ASN A 33 1.87 5.18 -14.45
CA ASN A 33 2.37 4.23 -15.45
C ASN A 33 3.58 3.42 -14.94
N HIS A 34 4.13 3.80 -13.79
CA HIS A 34 5.26 3.13 -13.17
C HIS A 34 4.80 2.28 -11.99
N LEU A 35 5.41 1.09 -11.87
CA LEU A 35 5.25 0.24 -10.69
C LEU A 35 5.69 1.02 -9.44
N PRO A 36 4.84 1.17 -8.41
CA PRO A 36 5.13 1.98 -7.24
C PRO A 36 6.06 1.24 -6.26
N THR A 37 7.31 1.02 -6.67
CA THR A 37 8.34 0.31 -5.89
C THR A 37 8.78 1.04 -4.62
N TRP A 38 8.41 2.31 -4.48
CA TRP A 38 8.62 3.11 -3.27
C TRP A 38 7.68 2.73 -2.11
N LEU A 39 6.68 1.87 -2.35
CA LEU A 39 5.79 1.38 -1.31
C LEU A 39 6.49 0.33 -0.44
N GLU A 40 6.43 0.53 0.86
CA GLU A 40 7.05 -0.39 1.82
C GLU A 40 6.27 -1.72 1.91
N PRO A 41 6.97 -2.87 1.96
CA PRO A 41 6.33 -4.17 2.16
C PRO A 41 5.55 -4.21 3.47
N GLY A 42 4.31 -4.70 3.41
CA GLY A 42 3.43 -4.82 4.56
C GLY A 42 2.62 -3.56 4.88
N GLU A 43 2.72 -2.50 4.09
CA GLU A 43 1.82 -1.35 4.17
C GLU A 43 0.41 -1.74 3.71
N ARG A 44 -0.58 -1.56 4.61
CA ARG A 44 -1.97 -2.04 4.44
C ARG A 44 -2.93 -0.95 3.99
N ARG A 45 -2.46 0.29 3.84
CA ARG A 45 -3.28 1.46 3.48
C ARG A 45 -3.47 1.64 1.97
N TYR A 46 -2.79 0.85 1.13
CA TYR A 46 -2.89 0.96 -0.32
C TYR A 46 -3.54 -0.29 -0.92
N PHE A 47 -4.51 -0.06 -1.80
CA PHE A 47 -5.06 -1.08 -2.68
C PHE A 47 -4.65 -0.73 -4.10
N ILE A 48 -3.82 -1.58 -4.71
CA ILE A 48 -3.24 -1.31 -6.04
C ILE A 48 -3.98 -2.16 -7.05
N VAL A 49 -4.59 -1.52 -8.03
CA VAL A 49 -5.24 -2.19 -9.15
C VAL A 49 -4.39 -1.96 -10.39
N GLN A 50 -3.97 -3.05 -11.03
CA GLN A 50 -3.38 -2.97 -12.35
C GLN A 50 -4.50 -2.83 -13.37
N THR A 51 -4.55 -1.67 -14.02
CA THR A 51 -5.49 -1.40 -15.12
C THR A 51 -4.79 -1.66 -16.44
N ASP A 52 -4.49 -2.92 -16.73
CA ASP A 52 -4.07 -3.34 -18.07
C ASP A 52 -5.31 -3.83 -18.82
N HIS A 53 -5.69 -3.14 -19.88
CA HIS A 53 -6.88 -3.47 -20.66
C HIS A 53 -6.70 -3.07 -22.12
N ASP A 54 -7.15 -3.89 -23.05
CA ASP A 54 -7.11 -3.64 -24.51
C ASP A 54 -7.84 -2.36 -24.98
N GLY A 55 -8.56 -1.69 -24.08
CA GLY A 55 -9.31 -0.47 -24.34
C GLY A 55 -8.51 0.82 -24.17
N PHE A 56 -7.18 0.75 -23.96
CA PHE A 56 -6.33 1.93 -23.96
C PHE A 56 -6.36 2.64 -25.32
N SER A 57 -5.92 3.90 -25.39
CA SER A 57 -6.09 4.76 -26.58
C SER A 57 -5.52 4.22 -27.89
N SER A 58 -4.56 3.29 -27.84
CA SER A 58 -3.99 2.61 -29.02
C SER A 58 -4.21 1.09 -28.98
N GLY A 59 -5.07 0.61 -28.10
CA GLY A 59 -5.37 -0.80 -27.92
C GLY A 59 -6.42 -1.31 -28.91
N PRO A 60 -6.46 -2.63 -29.15
CA PRO A 60 -7.34 -3.23 -30.16
C PRO A 60 -8.84 -3.05 -29.84
N LYS A 61 -9.20 -2.72 -28.58
CA LYS A 61 -10.59 -2.48 -28.13
C LYS A 61 -10.85 -1.03 -27.73
N ALA A 62 -10.01 -0.08 -28.17
CA ALA A 62 -10.17 1.35 -27.82
C ALA A 62 -11.57 1.89 -28.15
N ALA A 63 -12.13 1.52 -29.31
CA ALA A 63 -13.45 1.97 -29.74
C ALA A 63 -14.59 1.39 -28.88
N GLU A 64 -14.54 0.09 -28.56
CA GLU A 64 -15.51 -0.56 -27.68
C GLU A 64 -15.51 0.06 -26.29
N PHE A 65 -14.31 0.30 -25.73
CA PHE A 65 -14.17 0.95 -24.44
C PHE A 65 -14.66 2.40 -24.47
N GLY A 66 -14.37 3.15 -25.54
CA GLY A 66 -14.89 4.50 -25.74
C GLY A 66 -16.42 4.57 -25.75
N ASN A 67 -17.08 3.60 -26.40
CA ASN A 67 -18.54 3.51 -26.39
C ASN A 67 -19.08 3.22 -25.00
N LEU A 68 -18.48 2.29 -24.26
CA LEU A 68 -18.85 2.00 -22.87
C LEU A 68 -18.72 3.25 -21.99
N VAL A 69 -17.64 4.03 -22.15
CA VAL A 69 -17.45 5.28 -21.41
C VAL A 69 -18.55 6.29 -21.75
N ALA A 70 -18.91 6.42 -23.03
CA ALA A 70 -20.01 7.28 -23.45
C ALA A 70 -21.36 6.86 -22.81
N GLU A 71 -21.66 5.56 -22.79
CA GLU A 71 -22.87 5.03 -22.13
C GLU A 71 -22.90 5.35 -20.62
N VAL A 72 -21.75 5.30 -19.95
CA VAL A 72 -21.63 5.69 -18.55
C VAL A 72 -21.94 7.17 -18.36
N TYR A 73 -21.40 8.06 -19.20
CA TYR A 73 -21.71 9.49 -19.14
C TYR A 73 -23.21 9.76 -19.40
N ASP A 74 -23.78 9.11 -20.40
CA ASP A 74 -25.21 9.20 -20.70
C ASP A 74 -26.09 8.70 -19.55
N ALA A 75 -25.64 7.71 -18.78
CA ALA A 75 -26.33 7.23 -17.59
C ALA A 75 -26.22 8.23 -16.42
N LEU A 76 -25.08 8.88 -16.25
CA LEU A 76 -24.88 9.87 -15.19
C LEU A 76 -25.76 11.12 -15.37
N ASP A 77 -26.12 11.46 -16.60
CA ASP A 77 -27.06 12.55 -16.90
C ASP A 77 -28.53 12.20 -16.64
N LYS A 78 -28.84 10.93 -16.33
CA LYS A 78 -30.20 10.45 -16.05
C LYS A 78 -30.39 10.29 -14.53
N PRO A 79 -31.19 11.15 -13.87
CA PRO A 79 -31.35 11.10 -12.41
C PRO A 79 -31.83 9.75 -11.87
N GLY A 80 -32.66 9.03 -12.64
CA GLY A 80 -33.14 7.70 -12.26
C GLY A 80 -32.04 6.65 -12.22
N GLU A 81 -31.10 6.67 -13.16
CA GLU A 81 -29.95 5.75 -13.21
C GLU A 81 -28.99 6.05 -12.06
N VAL A 82 -28.71 7.33 -11.79
CA VAL A 82 -27.89 7.75 -10.66
C VAL A 82 -28.52 7.33 -9.33
N ALA A 83 -29.84 7.51 -9.17
CA ALA A 83 -30.55 7.07 -7.97
C ALA A 83 -30.50 5.54 -7.82
N SER A 84 -30.63 4.79 -8.92
CA SER A 84 -30.51 3.33 -8.93
C SER A 84 -29.13 2.88 -8.47
N LEU A 85 -28.06 3.46 -9.04
CA LEU A 85 -26.68 3.18 -8.65
C LEU A 85 -26.43 3.51 -7.17
N TYR A 86 -26.88 4.68 -6.71
CA TYR A 86 -26.78 5.07 -5.31
C TYR A 86 -27.47 4.06 -4.39
N ASN A 87 -28.70 3.67 -4.72
CA ASN A 87 -29.44 2.70 -3.93
C ASN A 87 -28.75 1.32 -3.92
N ALA A 88 -28.19 0.88 -5.04
CA ALA A 88 -27.42 -0.36 -5.11
C ALA A 88 -26.17 -0.30 -4.21
N LEU A 89 -25.47 0.85 -4.18
CA LEU A 89 -24.27 1.03 -3.36
C LEU A 89 -24.57 1.09 -1.86
N ILE A 90 -25.63 1.80 -1.46
CA ILE A 90 -25.99 1.95 -0.04
C ILE A 90 -26.60 0.66 0.52
N ASN A 91 -27.35 -0.09 -0.28
CA ASN A 91 -27.96 -1.35 0.16
C ASN A 91 -27.05 -2.57 -0.08
N ARG A 92 -25.80 -2.38 -0.50
CA ARG A 92 -24.88 -3.49 -0.73
C ARG A 92 -24.62 -4.23 0.59
N GLN A 93 -24.70 -5.56 0.56
CA GLN A 93 -24.23 -6.38 1.67
C GLN A 93 -22.70 -6.40 1.64
N ILE A 94 -22.09 -5.90 2.71
CA ILE A 94 -20.66 -5.97 2.89
C ILE A 94 -20.29 -7.40 3.27
N SER A 95 -19.23 -7.94 2.65
CA SER A 95 -18.74 -9.28 2.96
C SER A 95 -18.40 -9.42 4.45
N GLU A 96 -18.70 -10.57 5.05
CA GLU A 96 -18.35 -10.88 6.45
C GLU A 96 -16.84 -10.83 6.71
N TYR A 97 -16.02 -10.98 5.66
CA TYR A 97 -14.57 -10.90 5.73
C TYR A 97 -14.02 -9.47 5.60
N PHE A 98 -14.87 -8.48 5.33
CA PHE A 98 -14.44 -7.08 5.21
C PHE A 98 -14.06 -6.51 6.58
N ASN A 99 -12.86 -5.94 6.66
CA ASN A 99 -12.40 -5.20 7.82
C ASN A 99 -12.07 -3.75 7.43
N PRO A 100 -12.81 -2.74 7.91
CA PRO A 100 -12.57 -1.34 7.56
C PRO A 100 -11.23 -0.80 8.09
N THR A 101 -10.59 -1.50 9.02
CA THR A 101 -9.33 -1.11 9.66
C THR A 101 -8.12 -1.90 9.18
N SER A 102 -8.32 -2.94 8.38
CA SER A 102 -7.23 -3.80 7.91
C SER A 102 -7.56 -4.44 6.57
N LEU A 103 -6.63 -4.28 5.62
CA LEU A 103 -6.66 -5.01 4.36
C LEU A 103 -5.87 -6.32 4.49
N ASN A 104 -6.52 -7.46 4.27
CA ASN A 104 -5.84 -8.75 4.18
C ASN A 104 -5.29 -8.94 2.76
N THR A 105 -4.04 -8.51 2.54
CA THR A 105 -3.38 -8.58 1.23
C THR A 105 -3.01 -10.01 0.82
N GLU A 106 -2.92 -10.95 1.76
CA GLU A 106 -2.69 -12.37 1.44
C GLU A 106 -3.92 -12.96 0.75
N LEU A 107 -5.10 -12.68 1.30
CA LEU A 107 -6.38 -13.18 0.78
C LEU A 107 -6.92 -12.36 -0.39
N HIS A 108 -6.82 -11.03 -0.32
CA HIS A 108 -7.47 -10.09 -1.25
C HIS A 108 -6.48 -9.23 -2.06
N GLY A 109 -5.18 -9.47 -1.94
CA GLY A 109 -4.17 -8.73 -2.69
C GLY A 109 -4.25 -9.04 -4.19
N THR A 110 -4.17 -7.99 -5.01
CA THR A 110 -4.05 -8.11 -6.45
C THR A 110 -2.70 -8.71 -6.85
N ALA A 111 -2.56 -9.18 -8.10
CA ALA A 111 -1.32 -9.77 -8.59
C ALA A 111 -0.11 -8.81 -8.43
N VAL A 112 -0.30 -7.53 -8.78
CA VAL A 112 0.73 -6.49 -8.63
C VAL A 112 1.09 -6.24 -7.16
N MET A 113 0.13 -6.31 -6.23
CA MET A 113 0.42 -6.21 -4.79
C MET A 113 1.26 -7.39 -4.31
N LYS A 114 0.94 -8.62 -4.76
CA LYS A 114 1.73 -9.82 -4.43
C LYS A 114 3.15 -9.73 -4.97
N GLN A 115 3.32 -9.23 -6.20
CA GLN A 115 4.63 -8.98 -6.80
C GLN A 115 5.44 -7.96 -5.98
N LEU A 116 4.85 -6.82 -5.63
CA LEU A 116 5.51 -5.78 -4.82
C LEU A 116 5.97 -6.31 -3.45
N LEU A 117 5.16 -7.15 -2.81
CA LEU A 117 5.51 -7.80 -1.54
C LEU A 117 6.69 -8.78 -1.69
N GLY A 118 6.77 -9.50 -2.81
CA GLY A 118 7.89 -10.40 -3.11
C GLY A 118 9.19 -9.65 -3.39
N THR A 119 9.15 -8.61 -4.22
CA THR A 119 10.36 -7.88 -4.65
C THR A 119 11.01 -7.09 -3.52
N SER A 120 10.24 -6.51 -2.60
CA SER A 120 10.79 -5.64 -1.57
C SER A 120 11.31 -6.39 -0.32
N GLY A 121 10.95 -7.66 -0.15
CA GLY A 121 11.57 -8.54 0.87
C GLY A 121 13.00 -8.93 0.52
N GLU A 122 13.24 -9.31 -0.75
CA GLU A 122 14.56 -9.67 -1.27
C GLU A 122 15.55 -8.50 -1.18
N THR A 123 15.16 -7.28 -1.63
CA THR A 123 16.05 -6.11 -1.57
C THR A 123 16.50 -5.73 -0.16
N VAL A 124 15.65 -5.96 0.86
CA VAL A 124 16.01 -5.65 2.26
C VAL A 124 17.02 -6.67 2.81
N LEU A 125 16.87 -7.94 2.44
CA LEU A 125 17.84 -8.98 2.81
C LEU A 125 19.17 -8.76 2.09
N ASP A 126 19.15 -8.41 0.81
CA ASP A 126 20.36 -8.08 0.04
C ASP A 126 21.12 -6.90 0.65
N GLN A 127 20.44 -5.81 1.01
CA GLN A 127 21.08 -4.65 1.65
C GLN A 127 21.63 -4.98 3.05
N LEU A 128 20.92 -5.82 3.81
CA LEU A 128 21.41 -6.30 5.09
C LEU A 128 22.64 -7.19 4.91
N GLU A 129 22.63 -8.08 3.92
CA GLU A 129 23.75 -8.94 3.57
C GLU A 129 24.98 -8.14 3.13
N GLU A 130 24.81 -7.16 2.23
CA GLU A 130 25.86 -6.22 1.82
C GLU A 130 26.44 -5.48 3.02
N TYR A 131 25.59 -4.99 3.93
CA TYR A 131 26.04 -4.36 5.15
C TYR A 131 26.86 -5.32 6.01
N LEU A 132 26.39 -6.54 6.22
CA LEU A 132 27.09 -7.55 7.01
C LEU A 132 28.46 -7.90 6.40
N PHE A 133 28.53 -8.06 5.07
CA PHE A 133 29.79 -8.25 4.35
C PHE A 133 30.73 -7.05 4.50
N SER A 134 30.21 -5.81 4.42
CA SER A 134 31.02 -4.60 4.57
C SER A 134 31.68 -4.46 5.96
N GLN A 135 31.10 -5.08 6.99
CA GLN A 135 31.68 -5.04 8.33
C GLN A 135 32.95 -5.90 8.47
N ALA A 136 33.20 -6.81 7.52
CA ALA A 136 34.36 -7.71 7.49
C ALA A 136 34.60 -8.46 8.83
N ARG A 137 33.52 -8.82 9.54
CA ARG A 137 33.57 -9.45 10.86
C ARG A 137 32.69 -10.69 10.88
N ALA A 138 33.20 -11.78 11.45
CA ALA A 138 32.43 -13.01 11.69
C ALA A 138 31.38 -12.86 12.82
N VAL A 139 31.44 -11.77 13.60
CA VAL A 139 30.54 -11.51 14.72
C VAL A 139 30.10 -10.05 14.71
N ILE A 140 28.80 -9.83 14.85
CA ILE A 140 28.18 -8.51 14.98
C ILE A 140 27.22 -8.51 16.17
N THR A 141 27.19 -7.40 16.92
CA THR A 141 26.29 -7.28 18.06
C THR A 141 24.85 -7.06 17.60
N GLN A 142 23.90 -7.68 18.29
CA GLN A 142 22.47 -7.52 18.00
C GLN A 142 22.04 -6.04 18.02
N ALA A 143 22.64 -5.22 18.88
CA ALA A 143 22.39 -3.78 18.92
C ALA A 143 22.79 -3.06 17.63
N LYS A 144 23.92 -3.44 17.00
CA LYS A 144 24.36 -2.85 15.73
C LYS A 144 23.43 -3.24 14.58
N VAL A 145 23.08 -4.52 14.49
CA VAL A 145 22.13 -5.00 13.47
C VAL A 145 20.77 -4.31 13.63
N LYS A 146 20.24 -4.26 14.85
CA LYS A 146 18.96 -3.60 15.13
C LYS A 146 19.00 -2.11 14.77
N ASN A 147 20.11 -1.42 15.04
CA ASN A 147 20.28 -0.02 14.68
C ASN A 147 20.28 0.18 13.16
N TYR A 148 20.99 -0.66 12.40
CA TYR A 148 21.02 -0.59 10.94
C TYR A 148 19.63 -0.87 10.34
N VAL A 149 18.96 -1.94 10.80
CA VAL A 149 17.60 -2.32 10.38
C VAL A 149 16.60 -1.19 10.60
N VAL A 150 16.65 -0.52 11.76
CA VAL A 150 15.68 0.55 12.09
C VAL A 150 16.03 1.86 11.39
N LYS A 151 17.31 2.23 11.30
CA LYS A 151 17.72 3.56 10.82
C LYS A 151 17.92 3.61 9.31
N GLU A 152 18.59 2.60 8.75
CA GLU A 152 18.97 2.58 7.34
C GLU A 152 17.91 1.86 6.50
N LEU A 153 17.51 0.66 6.91
CA LEU A 153 16.49 -0.13 6.19
C LEU A 153 15.04 0.32 6.49
N ARG A 154 14.86 1.21 7.49
CA ARG A 154 13.57 1.70 7.99
C ARG A 154 12.56 0.60 8.34
N GLN A 155 13.06 -0.58 8.72
CA GLN A 155 12.23 -1.73 9.06
C GLN A 155 11.98 -1.82 10.57
N ASN A 156 10.96 -2.61 10.93
CA ASN A 156 10.70 -2.93 12.33
C ASN A 156 11.87 -3.74 12.93
N GLY A 157 12.54 -3.18 13.93
CA GLY A 157 13.68 -3.81 14.61
C GLY A 157 13.37 -5.17 15.27
N ASN A 158 12.09 -5.52 15.47
CA ASN A 158 11.69 -6.84 15.95
C ASN A 158 11.84 -7.94 14.87
N ARG A 159 11.90 -7.57 13.58
CA ARG A 159 12.14 -8.51 12.47
C ARG A 159 13.61 -8.96 12.37
N THR A 160 14.53 -8.30 13.07
CA THR A 160 15.98 -8.54 12.99
C THR A 160 16.35 -10.01 13.13
N ARG A 161 15.72 -10.72 14.07
CA ARG A 161 16.03 -12.14 14.31
C ARG A 161 15.70 -13.01 13.09
N HIS A 162 14.56 -12.78 12.47
CA HIS A 162 14.11 -13.53 11.30
C HIS A 162 15.05 -13.28 10.12
N MET A 163 15.34 -12.01 9.83
CA MET A 163 16.21 -11.63 8.72
C MET A 163 17.62 -12.21 8.87
N MET A 164 18.19 -12.21 10.08
CA MET A 164 19.50 -12.83 10.33
C MET A 164 19.46 -14.35 10.11
N GLN A 165 18.38 -15.03 10.50
CA GLN A 165 18.23 -16.47 10.27
C GLN A 165 18.10 -16.82 8.79
N GLU A 166 17.38 -16.02 8.01
CA GLU A 166 17.24 -16.18 6.56
C GLU A 166 18.59 -16.02 5.84
N LEU A 167 19.43 -15.10 6.31
CA LEU A 167 20.81 -14.93 5.82
C LEU A 167 21.80 -15.98 6.37
N GLY A 168 21.32 -16.99 7.09
CA GLY A 168 22.15 -18.07 7.64
C GLY A 168 22.96 -17.72 8.90
N TRP A 169 22.70 -16.58 9.54
CA TRP A 169 23.39 -16.18 10.77
C TRP A 169 22.74 -16.77 12.03
N THR A 170 23.57 -17.21 12.97
CA THR A 170 23.14 -17.80 14.24
C THR A 170 23.36 -16.85 15.42
N GLN A 171 22.42 -16.85 16.36
CA GLN A 171 22.54 -16.08 17.59
C GLN A 171 23.34 -16.87 18.64
N HIS A 172 24.40 -16.28 19.16
CA HIS A 172 25.17 -16.82 20.28
C HIS A 172 24.99 -15.94 21.51
N GLY A 173 24.86 -16.58 22.68
CA GLY A 173 24.86 -15.89 23.97
C GLY A 173 26.22 -15.25 24.29
N PRO A 174 26.32 -14.46 25.38
CA PRO A 174 27.60 -13.91 25.79
C PRO A 174 28.63 -15.03 25.97
N VAL A 175 29.76 -14.92 25.29
CA VAL A 175 30.91 -15.81 25.49
C VAL A 175 31.52 -15.41 26.83
N THR A 176 31.27 -16.19 27.87
CA THR A 176 31.98 -16.10 29.14
C THR A 176 33.41 -16.55 28.88
N VAL A 177 34.37 -15.60 28.93
CA VAL A 177 35.81 -15.88 28.96
C VAL A 177 36.26 -16.01 30.40
#